data_AF-A0AAG5CQ54-F1
#
_entry.id   AF-A0AAG5CQ54-F1
#
_cell.length_a   1.000
_cell.length_b   1.000
_cell.length_c   1.000
_cell.angle_alpha   90.00
_cell.angle_beta   90.00
_cell.angle_gamma   90.00
#
_symmetry.space_group_name_H-M   'P 1'
#
loop_
_entity.id
_entity.type
_entity.pdbx_description
1 polymer ?
#
loop_
_entity_poly.entity_id
_entity_poly.type
_entity_poly.pdbx_seq_one_letter_code
_entity_poly.pdbx_strand_id
1 'polypeptide(L)'
;MVTLPRAPTCDLRYAMTPGIEEEGDTRRQLESTDFWRPIRSVGYPLEGQLKFGRVSSRMSDFVRDMRNHKIVPDVVPVPPDSLLHVVYPGGLRVNLGNVLTPTEVKHVPEVSWPEAEPSAYYTLILTDPDAPSRTAPKFREWHHWLVVNIPGLDLTKGDTLSDYIGAAPPRKTGLHRYVFLLYRQNEKIYFKESRLSNRSTQGRGKFSTHKFSEKYELGLPVAGNFFQAQFDDYVPKLYRQLGHFQNAF
;
A
#
# COMPACT_ATOMS: atom_id res chain seq x y z
N MET A 1 10.63 18.89 -45.96
CA MET A 1 9.27 19.41 -45.72
C MET A 1 8.31 18.56 -46.53
N VAL A 2 7.63 17.61 -45.88
CA VAL A 2 6.57 16.80 -46.50
C VAL A 2 5.42 16.79 -45.51
N THR A 3 4.29 17.32 -45.95
CA THR A 3 3.08 17.62 -45.19
C THR A 3 2.19 16.37 -45.03
N LEU A 4 1.70 16.14 -43.81
CA LEU A 4 0.68 15.13 -43.49
C LEU A 4 -0.72 15.67 -43.81
N PRO A 5 -1.67 14.85 -44.31
CA PRO A 5 -3.06 15.25 -44.39
C PRO A 5 -3.80 15.05 -43.06
N ARG A 6 -4.64 16.02 -42.71
CA ARG A 6 -5.53 16.08 -41.53
C ARG A 6 -6.76 15.18 -41.69
N ALA A 7 -7.22 14.66 -40.56
CA ALA A 7 -8.49 13.96 -40.39
C ALA A 7 -9.71 14.88 -40.55
N PRO A 8 -10.89 14.35 -40.93
CA PRO A 8 -12.15 15.07 -40.82
C PRO A 8 -12.76 14.94 -39.41
N THR A 9 -13.09 16.09 -38.84
CA THR A 9 -14.00 16.25 -37.70
C THR A 9 -15.44 16.15 -38.18
N CYS A 10 -16.30 15.40 -37.48
CA CYS A 10 -17.74 15.53 -37.62
C CYS A 10 -18.37 15.75 -36.23
N ASP A 11 -19.30 16.68 -36.21
CA ASP A 11 -19.72 17.48 -35.07
C ASP A 11 -21.13 17.06 -34.62
N LEU A 12 -21.35 17.21 -33.31
CA LEU A 12 -22.59 17.51 -32.58
C LEU A 12 -23.94 16.80 -32.91
N ARG A 13 -24.40 16.10 -31.86
CA ARG A 13 -25.71 16.21 -31.16
C ARG A 13 -27.01 16.15 -31.98
N TYR A 14 -27.93 15.27 -31.56
CA TYR A 14 -29.32 15.67 -31.25
C TYR A 14 -30.10 14.62 -30.41
N ALA A 15 -30.86 15.14 -29.43
CA ALA A 15 -32.11 14.70 -28.75
C ALA A 15 -32.33 13.22 -28.34
N MET A 16 -32.70 12.84 -27.09
CA MET A 16 -33.78 13.24 -26.15
C MET A 16 -35.21 13.17 -26.68
N THR A 17 -35.98 12.15 -26.24
CA THR A 17 -37.45 12.17 -25.98
C THR A 17 -37.89 10.85 -25.28
N PRO A 18 -39.07 10.80 -24.62
CA PRO A 18 -39.18 10.37 -23.21
C PRO A 18 -40.23 9.27 -22.91
N GLY A 19 -40.27 8.87 -21.62
CA GLY A 19 -41.43 8.39 -20.85
C GLY A 19 -41.88 6.95 -21.14
N ILE A 20 -42.22 6.14 -20.12
CA ILE A 20 -43.58 5.91 -19.56
C ILE A 20 -43.41 5.22 -18.17
N GLU A 21 -44.26 5.63 -17.22
CA GLU A 21 -44.49 5.09 -15.87
C GLU A 21 -45.14 3.69 -15.89
N GLU A 22 -45.00 2.91 -14.81
CA GLU A 22 -46.15 2.40 -14.05
C GLU A 22 -45.73 1.78 -12.69
N GLU A 23 -46.52 2.13 -11.67
CA GLU A 23 -46.47 1.67 -10.27
C GLU A 23 -47.01 0.24 -10.10
N GLY A 24 -46.60 -0.41 -9.02
CA GLY A 24 -47.17 -1.68 -8.55
C GLY A 24 -47.06 -1.84 -7.03
N ASP A 25 -48.10 -1.37 -6.34
CA ASP A 25 -48.36 -1.46 -4.89
C ASP A 25 -48.78 -2.87 -4.45
N THR A 26 -48.40 -3.28 -3.23
CA THR A 26 -49.32 -3.70 -2.13
C THR A 26 -48.63 -4.55 -1.05
N ARG A 27 -48.51 -3.95 0.13
CA ARG A 27 -48.38 -4.63 1.42
C ARG A 27 -49.70 -5.33 1.76
N ARG A 28 -49.64 -6.58 2.22
CA ARG A 28 -50.71 -7.19 3.03
C ARG A 28 -50.14 -7.68 4.36
N GLN A 29 -50.59 -7.02 5.43
CA GLN A 29 -50.67 -7.57 6.77
C GLN A 29 -51.89 -8.50 6.85
N LEU A 30 -51.76 -9.62 7.56
CA LEU A 30 -52.88 -10.36 8.12
C LEU A 30 -52.50 -10.83 9.53
N GLU A 31 -53.21 -10.27 10.51
CA GLU A 31 -53.33 -10.78 11.86
C GLU A 31 -54.27 -11.99 11.85
N SER A 32 -53.99 -13.01 12.66
CA SER A 32 -55.06 -13.84 13.23
C SER A 32 -54.65 -14.48 14.54
N THR A 33 -55.54 -14.30 15.50
CA THR A 33 -55.66 -14.84 16.85
C THR A 33 -55.62 -16.37 16.91
N ASP A 34 -55.03 -16.95 17.97
CA ASP A 34 -55.78 -17.63 19.06
C ASP A 34 -55.00 -18.74 19.81
N PHE A 35 -55.40 -18.86 21.08
CA PHE A 35 -55.48 -20.09 21.92
C PHE A 35 -54.32 -20.55 22.84
N TRP A 36 -54.67 -20.73 24.12
CA TRP A 36 -53.83 -21.08 25.27
C TRP A 36 -53.86 -22.62 25.59
N ARG A 37 -52.67 -23.21 25.83
CA ARG A 37 -52.23 -24.43 26.60
C ARG A 37 -52.46 -25.88 26.06
N PRO A 38 -51.76 -26.90 26.66
CA PRO A 38 -50.30 -27.08 26.77
C PRO A 38 -49.90 -28.55 26.47
N ILE A 39 -48.64 -28.89 26.14
CA ILE A 39 -48.05 -30.22 26.47
C ILE A 39 -46.52 -30.21 26.28
N ARG A 40 -45.84 -30.65 27.35
CA ARG A 40 -44.54 -31.33 27.53
C ARG A 40 -43.31 -30.90 26.70
N SER A 41 -42.27 -30.62 27.50
CA SER A 41 -40.86 -30.49 27.17
C SER A 41 -40.32 -31.53 26.20
N VAL A 42 -39.75 -31.05 25.09
CA VAL A 42 -38.64 -31.72 24.39
C VAL A 42 -37.58 -30.65 24.14
N GLY A 43 -36.41 -30.84 24.75
CA GLY A 43 -35.30 -29.89 24.66
C GLY A 43 -34.69 -29.88 23.27
N TYR A 44 -34.55 -28.69 22.70
CA TYR A 44 -33.59 -28.41 21.63
C TYR A 44 -32.43 -27.64 22.25
N PRO A 45 -31.17 -28.08 22.10
CA PRO A 45 -30.05 -27.25 22.49
C PRO A 45 -29.93 -26.09 21.50
N LEU A 46 -30.39 -24.92 21.93
CA LEU A 46 -29.97 -23.63 21.40
C LEU A 46 -28.59 -23.33 21.97
N GLU A 47 -27.52 -23.75 21.29
CA GLU A 47 -26.19 -23.16 21.54
C GLU A 47 -25.25 -23.42 20.37
N GLY A 48 -25.60 -22.84 19.22
CA GLY A 48 -24.60 -22.47 18.23
C GLY A 48 -23.85 -21.22 18.71
N GLN A 49 -22.95 -21.37 19.69
CA GLN A 49 -21.95 -20.35 19.97
C GLN A 49 -21.11 -20.18 18.71
N LEU A 50 -21.40 -19.13 17.94
CA LEU A 50 -20.44 -18.51 17.05
C LEU A 50 -19.21 -18.18 17.91
N LYS A 51 -18.20 -19.04 17.82
CA LYS A 51 -16.89 -18.78 18.41
C LYS A 51 -16.31 -17.59 17.68
N PHE A 52 -16.58 -16.39 18.18
CA PHE A 52 -15.76 -15.22 17.91
C PHE A 52 -14.37 -15.55 18.47
N GLY A 53 -13.51 -16.08 17.60
CA GLY A 53 -12.10 -16.25 17.88
C GLY A 53 -11.55 -14.90 18.35
N ARG A 54 -10.93 -14.90 19.52
CA ARG A 54 -10.25 -13.74 20.08
C ARG A 54 -9.17 -13.32 19.08
N VAL A 55 -9.45 -12.29 18.27
CA VAL A 55 -8.43 -11.66 17.42
C VAL A 55 -7.27 -11.31 18.35
N SER A 56 -6.08 -11.84 18.05
CA SER A 56 -4.87 -11.61 18.85
C SER A 56 -4.68 -10.11 19.05
N SER A 57 -4.39 -9.66 20.28
CA SER A 57 -4.23 -8.23 20.60
C SER A 57 -3.19 -7.54 19.71
N ARG A 58 -2.18 -8.29 19.24
CA ARG A 58 -1.16 -7.80 18.30
C ARG A 58 -1.72 -7.45 16.92
N MET A 59 -2.70 -8.21 16.42
CA MET A 59 -3.34 -7.91 15.14
C MET A 59 -4.19 -6.64 15.25
N SER A 60 -4.86 -6.44 16.39
CA SER A 60 -5.58 -5.18 16.64
C SER A 60 -4.64 -3.98 16.78
N ASP A 61 -3.47 -4.14 17.40
CA ASP A 61 -2.47 -3.08 17.50
C ASP A 61 -1.90 -2.71 16.13
N PHE A 62 -1.59 -3.72 15.30
CA PHE A 62 -1.13 -3.52 13.92
C PHE A 62 -2.11 -2.68 13.08
N VAL A 63 -3.38 -3.09 13.06
CA VAL A 63 -4.44 -2.37 12.33
C VAL A 63 -4.61 -0.94 12.88
N ARG A 64 -4.55 -0.78 14.21
CA ARG A 64 -4.63 0.53 14.86
C ARG A 64 -3.48 1.43 14.43
N ASP A 65 -2.25 0.93 14.44
CA ASP A 65 -1.07 1.76 14.15
C ASP A 65 -1.00 2.17 12.67
N MET A 66 -1.41 1.28 11.76
CA MET A 66 -1.58 1.59 10.32
C MET A 66 -2.58 2.73 10.08
N ARG A 67 -3.68 2.75 10.84
CA ARG A 67 -4.73 3.80 10.76
C ARG A 67 -4.30 5.10 11.44
N ASN A 68 -3.72 5.01 12.65
CA ASN A 68 -3.26 6.17 13.41
C ASN A 68 -2.22 6.99 12.63
N HIS A 69 -1.30 6.30 11.95
CA HIS A 69 -0.31 6.97 11.11
C HIS A 69 -0.83 7.33 9.72
N LYS A 70 -2.11 7.05 9.42
CA LYS A 70 -2.76 7.29 8.12
C LYS A 70 -2.09 6.57 6.96
N ILE A 71 -1.43 5.42 7.20
CA ILE A 71 -0.96 4.55 6.11
C ILE A 71 -2.18 4.04 5.35
N VAL A 72 -3.21 3.68 6.12
CA VAL A 72 -4.59 3.59 5.66
C VAL A 72 -5.27 4.93 5.99
N PRO A 73 -5.81 5.69 5.02
CA PRO A 73 -5.97 5.35 3.60
C PRO A 73 -4.91 5.96 2.66
N ASP A 74 -3.90 6.70 3.15
CA ASP A 74 -3.05 7.52 2.26
C ASP A 74 -2.25 6.70 1.23
N VAL A 75 -1.87 5.46 1.56
CA VAL A 75 -1.02 4.58 0.73
C VAL A 75 -1.78 3.34 0.26
N VAL A 76 -2.50 2.69 1.17
CA VAL A 76 -3.27 1.47 0.90
C VAL A 76 -4.69 1.59 1.44
N PRO A 77 -5.70 0.99 0.76
CA PRO A 77 -7.10 1.13 1.15
C PRO A 77 -7.43 0.35 2.43
N VAL A 78 -6.69 -0.73 2.71
CA VAL A 78 -6.86 -1.59 3.88
C VAL A 78 -5.51 -1.97 4.47
N PRO A 79 -5.42 -2.30 5.78
CA PRO A 79 -4.21 -2.87 6.35
C PRO A 79 -3.83 -4.17 5.63
N PRO A 80 -2.53 -4.47 5.46
CA PRO A 80 -2.06 -5.78 5.02
C PRO A 80 -2.50 -6.90 5.98
N ASP A 81 -2.38 -8.15 5.55
CA ASP A 81 -2.78 -9.31 6.36
C ASP A 81 -1.78 -9.61 7.49
N SER A 82 -0.50 -9.35 7.27
CA SER A 82 0.56 -9.64 8.25
C SER A 82 1.65 -8.55 8.35
N LEU A 83 2.46 -8.66 9.41
CA LEU A 83 3.57 -7.75 9.66
C LEU A 83 4.78 -8.18 8.82
N LEU A 84 5.36 -7.25 8.07
CA LEU A 84 6.64 -7.48 7.38
C LEU A 84 7.81 -7.26 8.33
N HIS A 85 8.72 -8.23 8.44
CA HIS A 85 9.90 -8.10 9.30
C HIS A 85 11.03 -7.41 8.53
N VAL A 86 11.41 -6.21 8.97
CA VAL A 86 12.48 -5.42 8.37
C VAL A 86 13.51 -5.07 9.43
N VAL A 87 14.77 -5.43 9.17
CA VAL A 87 15.90 -5.21 10.08
C VAL A 87 17.04 -4.55 9.34
N TYR A 88 17.38 -3.33 9.75
CA TYR A 88 18.54 -2.61 9.25
C TYR A 88 19.83 -3.10 9.93
N PRO A 89 21.01 -2.89 9.30
CA PRO A 89 22.29 -3.21 9.90
C PRO A 89 22.44 -2.67 11.32
N GLY A 90 23.07 -3.46 12.20
CA GLY A 90 23.14 -3.16 13.64
C GLY A 90 21.92 -3.65 14.43
N GLY A 91 21.01 -4.40 13.81
CA GLY A 91 19.86 -5.02 14.49
C GLY A 91 18.68 -4.08 14.72
N LEU A 92 18.66 -2.95 14.02
CA LEU A 92 17.63 -1.92 14.14
C LEU A 92 16.35 -2.36 13.42
N ARG A 93 15.27 -2.55 14.19
CA ARG A 93 14.01 -3.09 13.66
C ARG A 93 13.05 -1.98 13.28
N VAL A 94 12.39 -2.13 12.13
CA VAL A 94 11.20 -1.34 11.79
C VAL A 94 10.02 -1.90 12.59
N ASN A 95 9.29 -1.03 13.26
CA ASN A 95 8.20 -1.39 14.16
C ASN A 95 7.12 -0.31 14.17
N LEU A 96 6.23 -0.38 13.18
CA LEU A 96 4.92 0.30 13.16
C LEU A 96 4.94 1.79 13.54
N GLY A 97 5.89 2.52 12.96
CA GLY A 97 6.00 3.96 13.13
C GLY A 97 7.06 4.42 14.12
N ASN A 98 7.89 3.51 14.65
CA ASN A 98 9.09 3.90 15.38
C ASN A 98 9.95 4.86 14.55
N VAL A 99 10.68 5.74 15.23
CA VAL A 99 11.55 6.72 14.56
C VAL A 99 12.92 6.09 14.34
N LEU A 100 13.39 6.10 13.09
CA LEU A 100 14.74 5.73 12.70
C LEU A 100 15.37 6.91 11.95
N THR A 101 16.65 7.15 12.17
CA THR A 101 17.38 8.25 11.53
C THR A 101 17.79 7.87 10.10
N PRO A 102 17.90 8.84 9.18
CA PRO A 102 18.47 8.59 7.85
C PRO A 102 19.83 7.90 7.87
N THR A 103 20.67 8.20 8.86
CA THR A 103 21.97 7.54 9.05
C THR A 103 21.85 6.04 9.35
N GLU A 104 20.86 5.65 10.17
CA GLU A 104 20.60 4.24 10.52
C GLU A 104 20.04 3.47 9.32
N VAL A 105 19.21 4.11 8.50
CA VAL A 105 18.53 3.48 7.36
C VAL A 105 19.23 3.72 6.02
N LYS A 106 20.51 4.11 6.03
CA LYS A 106 21.26 4.43 4.79
C LYS A 106 21.57 3.22 3.91
N HIS A 107 21.57 2.02 4.48
CA HIS A 107 21.89 0.77 3.79
C HIS A 107 20.63 -0.10 3.63
N VAL A 108 20.66 -0.99 2.64
CA VAL A 108 19.56 -1.94 2.38
C VAL A 108 19.30 -2.78 3.64
N PRO A 109 18.05 -2.91 4.12
CA PRO A 109 17.73 -3.78 5.24
C PRO A 109 17.59 -5.24 4.80
N GLU A 110 17.66 -6.14 5.77
CA GLU A 110 17.14 -7.50 5.64
C GLU A 110 15.61 -7.46 5.76
N VAL A 111 14.92 -8.17 4.87
CA VAL A 111 13.46 -8.25 4.84
C VAL A 111 13.05 -9.72 4.84
N SER A 112 12.11 -10.09 5.70
CA SER A 112 11.58 -11.45 5.78
C SER A 112 10.08 -11.47 6.06
N TRP A 113 9.40 -12.47 5.50
CA TRP A 113 7.96 -12.70 5.64
C TRP A 113 7.71 -14.21 5.79
N PRO A 114 7.78 -14.76 7.00
CA PRO A 114 7.80 -16.22 7.23
C PRO A 114 6.61 -16.99 6.64
N GLU A 115 5.49 -16.31 6.39
CA GLU A 115 4.25 -16.87 5.83
C GLU A 115 4.27 -16.97 4.29
N ALA A 116 5.45 -16.87 3.65
CA ALA A 116 5.57 -16.98 2.21
C ALA A 116 5.21 -18.38 1.67
N GLU A 117 4.49 -18.40 0.56
CA GLU A 117 4.33 -19.58 -0.27
C GLU A 117 5.60 -19.81 -1.11
N PRO A 118 6.29 -20.96 -0.99
CA PRO A 118 7.57 -21.18 -1.66
C PRO A 118 7.54 -21.09 -3.20
N SER A 119 6.39 -21.41 -3.81
CA SER A 119 6.20 -21.38 -5.27
C SER A 119 5.69 -20.04 -5.80
N ALA A 120 5.31 -19.10 -4.93
CA ALA A 120 4.81 -17.80 -5.33
C ALA A 120 5.95 -16.83 -5.66
N TYR A 121 5.60 -15.78 -6.40
CA TYR A 121 6.47 -14.63 -6.58
C TYR A 121 5.97 -13.46 -5.72
N TYR A 122 6.85 -12.53 -5.39
CA TYR A 122 6.50 -11.37 -4.58
C TYR A 122 7.05 -10.07 -5.17
N THR A 123 6.37 -8.98 -4.89
CA THR A 123 6.82 -7.60 -5.13
C THR A 123 6.95 -6.87 -3.79
N LEU A 124 8.12 -6.30 -3.53
CA LEU A 124 8.42 -5.44 -2.40
C LEU A 124 8.49 -3.98 -2.86
N ILE A 125 7.78 -3.11 -2.15
CA ILE A 125 7.75 -1.66 -2.38
C ILE A 125 8.12 -0.95 -1.07
N LEU A 126 9.07 -0.02 -1.12
CA LEU A 126 9.31 0.98 -0.07
C LEU A 126 8.94 2.36 -0.60
N THR A 127 8.02 3.07 0.05
CA THR A 127 7.46 4.33 -0.44
C THR A 127 7.31 5.40 0.64
N ASP A 128 7.48 6.67 0.26
CA ASP A 128 7.27 7.86 1.10
C ASP A 128 6.08 8.68 0.58
N PRO A 129 4.91 8.65 1.26
CA PRO A 129 3.76 9.46 0.89
C PRO A 129 3.89 10.94 1.30
N ASP A 130 4.94 11.31 2.03
CA ASP A 130 5.10 12.63 2.61
C ASP A 130 6.08 13.50 1.82
N ALA A 131 6.62 13.06 0.67
CA ALA A 131 7.55 13.86 -0.11
C ALA A 131 6.89 15.11 -0.78
N PRO A 132 7.46 16.34 -0.67
CA PRO A 132 8.64 16.71 0.12
C PRO A 132 8.32 17.08 1.58
N SER A 133 7.06 17.31 1.95
CA SER A 133 6.61 17.35 3.35
C SER A 133 5.19 16.79 3.48
N ARG A 134 4.87 16.19 4.64
CA ARG A 134 3.53 15.65 4.91
C ARG A 134 2.42 16.70 4.78
N THR A 135 2.72 17.96 5.09
CA THR A 135 1.77 19.08 4.99
C THR A 135 1.56 19.57 3.56
N ALA A 136 2.50 19.32 2.65
CA ALA A 136 2.43 19.74 1.24
C ALA A 136 3.10 18.68 0.33
N PRO A 137 2.53 17.47 0.20
CA PRO A 137 3.22 16.31 -0.38
C PRO A 137 3.15 16.30 -1.91
N LYS A 138 3.78 17.28 -2.56
CA LYS A 138 3.76 17.51 -4.02
C LYS A 138 4.35 16.36 -4.86
N PHE A 139 5.20 15.54 -4.26
CA PHE A 139 5.84 14.40 -4.91
C PHE A 139 5.30 13.06 -4.42
N ARG A 140 4.18 13.05 -3.69
CA ARG A 140 3.52 11.83 -3.24
C ARG A 140 3.23 10.89 -4.43
N GLU A 141 3.55 9.62 -4.32
CA GLU A 141 4.53 9.01 -3.41
C GLU A 141 5.94 9.08 -4.03
N TRP A 142 6.97 9.04 -3.18
CA TRP A 142 8.35 8.88 -3.63
C TRP A 142 8.83 7.47 -3.26
N HIS A 143 9.03 6.60 -4.25
CA HIS A 143 9.39 5.22 -3.98
C HIS A 143 10.91 5.05 -3.84
N HIS A 144 11.32 4.52 -2.70
CA HIS A 144 12.71 4.35 -2.29
C HIS A 144 13.30 3.02 -2.74
N TRP A 145 12.48 1.99 -2.93
CA TRP A 145 12.93 0.67 -3.35
C TRP A 145 11.78 -0.08 -4.02
N LEU A 146 12.06 -0.74 -5.15
CA LEU A 146 11.10 -1.58 -5.86
C LEU A 146 11.80 -2.84 -6.36
N VAL A 147 11.43 -3.98 -5.80
CA VAL A 147 11.93 -5.30 -6.18
C VAL A 147 10.73 -6.17 -6.52
N VAL A 148 10.72 -6.73 -7.72
CA VAL A 148 9.59 -7.53 -8.23
C VAL A 148 10.04 -8.96 -8.51
N ASN A 149 9.10 -9.86 -8.79
CA ASN A 149 9.42 -11.25 -9.16
C ASN A 149 10.36 -11.97 -8.16
N ILE A 150 10.24 -11.68 -6.86
CA ILE A 150 11.01 -12.32 -5.80
C ILE A 150 10.49 -13.75 -5.63
N PRO A 151 11.27 -14.81 -5.89
CA PRO A 151 10.80 -16.18 -5.74
C PRO A 151 10.77 -16.60 -4.26
N GLY A 152 9.58 -16.91 -3.74
CA GLY A 152 9.39 -17.34 -2.36
C GLY A 152 9.89 -16.30 -1.36
N LEU A 153 10.98 -16.62 -0.65
CA LEU A 153 11.61 -15.77 0.37
C LEU A 153 12.93 -15.13 -0.09
N ASP A 154 13.41 -15.47 -1.28
CA ASP A 154 14.77 -15.13 -1.70
C ASP A 154 14.80 -13.75 -2.39
N LEU A 155 14.80 -12.70 -1.58
CA LEU A 155 14.87 -11.31 -2.03
C LEU A 155 16.05 -11.04 -2.97
N THR A 156 17.16 -11.78 -2.81
CA THR A 156 18.38 -11.60 -3.63
C THR A 156 18.19 -12.05 -5.08
N LYS A 157 17.20 -12.90 -5.34
CA LYS A 157 16.81 -13.36 -6.68
C LYS A 157 15.70 -12.53 -7.32
N GLY A 158 15.18 -11.54 -6.59
CA GLY A 158 14.20 -10.60 -7.14
C GLY A 158 14.79 -9.69 -8.20
N ASP A 159 13.94 -9.17 -9.07
CA ASP A 159 14.29 -8.20 -10.08
C ASP A 159 14.17 -6.76 -9.51
N THR A 160 15.31 -6.10 -9.29
CA THR A 160 15.32 -4.72 -8.77
C THR A 160 15.04 -3.70 -9.87
N LEU A 161 13.82 -3.17 -9.91
CA LEU A 161 13.43 -2.10 -10.83
C LEU A 161 13.84 -0.72 -10.33
N SER A 162 14.00 -0.53 -9.03
CA SER A 162 14.44 0.74 -8.49
C SER A 162 15.34 0.48 -7.30
N ASP A 163 16.63 0.78 -7.44
CA ASP A 163 17.63 0.54 -6.40
C ASP A 163 17.26 1.23 -5.10
N TYR A 164 17.69 0.65 -3.98
CA TYR A 164 17.45 1.23 -2.67
C TYR A 164 18.09 2.62 -2.53
N ILE A 165 17.28 3.58 -2.08
CA ILE A 165 17.71 4.88 -1.60
C ILE A 165 17.20 5.03 -0.16
N GLY A 166 18.08 5.31 0.80
CA GLY A 166 17.69 5.50 2.20
C GLY A 166 16.77 6.71 2.42
N ALA A 167 16.34 6.91 3.66
CA ALA A 167 15.54 8.08 4.02
C ALA A 167 16.28 9.38 3.71
N ALA A 168 15.58 10.37 3.15
CA ALA A 168 16.16 11.66 2.79
C ALA A 168 15.19 12.84 3.01
N PRO A 169 14.50 12.90 4.16
CA PRO A 169 13.52 13.96 4.42
C PRO A 169 14.24 15.32 4.44
N PRO A 170 13.74 16.34 3.73
CA PRO A 170 14.38 17.66 3.72
C PRO A 170 14.41 18.31 5.11
N ARG A 171 15.30 19.30 5.29
CA ARG A 171 15.34 20.09 6.52
C ARG A 171 13.99 20.75 6.77
N LYS A 172 13.54 20.77 8.03
CA LYS A 172 12.33 21.48 8.48
C LYS A 172 11.02 20.97 7.87
N THR A 173 10.97 19.74 7.34
CA THR A 173 9.71 19.12 6.84
C THR A 173 9.05 18.18 7.85
N GLY A 174 9.72 17.93 8.98
CA GLY A 174 9.24 17.05 10.05
C GLY A 174 9.48 15.57 9.74
N LEU A 175 8.68 14.72 10.38
CA LEU A 175 8.71 13.27 10.17
C LEU A 175 7.99 12.89 8.86
N HIS A 176 8.67 12.10 8.05
CA HIS A 176 8.13 11.41 6.89
C HIS A 176 7.91 9.94 7.22
N ARG A 177 6.85 9.35 6.67
CA ARG A 177 6.53 7.93 6.80
C ARG A 177 7.22 7.14 5.69
N TYR A 178 7.89 6.06 6.04
CA TYR A 178 8.53 5.15 5.08
C TYR A 178 7.85 3.80 5.18
N VAL A 179 7.09 3.43 4.15
CA VAL A 179 6.15 2.32 4.18
C VAL A 179 6.67 1.18 3.32
N PHE A 180 6.92 0.03 3.94
CA PHE A 180 7.18 -1.22 3.25
C PHE A 180 5.88 -1.97 3.02
N LEU A 181 5.67 -2.42 1.78
CA LEU A 181 4.53 -3.21 1.36
C LEU A 181 5.01 -4.39 0.53
N LEU A 182 4.48 -5.57 0.82
CA LEU A 182 4.74 -6.80 0.09
C LEU A 182 3.45 -7.26 -0.56
N TYR A 183 3.51 -7.54 -1.86
CA TYR A 183 2.41 -8.08 -2.65
C TYR A 183 2.77 -9.48 -3.14
N ARG A 184 1.81 -10.41 -3.10
CA ARG A 184 1.94 -11.73 -3.72
C ARG A 184 1.60 -11.62 -5.20
N GLN A 185 2.36 -12.31 -6.03
CA GLN A 185 2.11 -12.49 -7.45
C GLN A 185 1.73 -13.95 -7.68
N ASN A 186 0.73 -14.18 -8.53
CA ASN A 186 0.34 -15.55 -8.91
C ASN A 186 1.39 -16.21 -9.82
N GLU A 187 2.12 -15.41 -10.59
CA GLU A 187 3.14 -15.86 -11.52
C GLU A 187 4.25 -14.80 -11.71
N LYS A 188 5.26 -15.11 -12.51
CA LYS A 188 6.30 -14.16 -12.88
C LYS A 188 5.73 -13.16 -13.88
N ILE A 189 5.84 -11.86 -13.58
CA ILE A 189 5.25 -10.78 -14.38
C ILE A 189 6.34 -10.04 -15.16
N TYR A 190 6.03 -9.60 -16.38
CA TYR A 190 6.87 -8.66 -17.13
C TYR A 190 6.50 -7.22 -16.77
N PHE A 191 7.39 -6.53 -16.04
CA PHE A 191 7.21 -5.15 -15.64
C PHE A 191 7.75 -4.19 -16.71
N LYS A 192 6.99 -3.15 -17.02
CA LYS A 192 7.29 -2.14 -18.05
C LYS A 192 8.09 -0.95 -17.52
N GLU A 193 8.27 -0.84 -16.21
CA GLU A 193 9.00 0.24 -15.57
C GLU A 193 10.49 0.16 -15.93
N SER A 194 11.09 1.32 -16.17
CA SER A 194 12.53 1.44 -16.36
C SER A 194 13.28 1.18 -15.05
N ARG A 195 14.51 0.65 -15.15
CA ARG A 195 15.40 0.54 -13.99
C ARG A 195 15.87 1.92 -13.52
N LEU A 196 15.70 2.21 -12.24
CA LEU A 196 16.15 3.46 -11.61
C LEU A 196 17.33 3.18 -10.68
N SER A 197 18.45 3.86 -10.90
CA SER A 197 19.62 3.71 -10.04
C SER A 197 19.46 4.46 -8.71
N ASN A 198 20.37 4.22 -7.77
CA ASN A 198 20.49 4.99 -6.52
C ASN A 198 21.34 6.27 -6.67
N ARG A 199 21.55 6.76 -7.89
CA ARG A 199 22.36 7.96 -8.21
C ARG A 199 21.55 9.09 -8.83
N SER A 200 20.22 8.96 -8.90
CA SER A 200 19.33 9.98 -9.44
C SER A 200 17.98 9.94 -8.73
N THR A 201 17.32 11.10 -8.62
CA THR A 201 15.93 11.22 -8.17
C THR A 201 14.91 11.10 -9.30
N GLN A 202 15.36 11.05 -10.56
CA GLN A 202 14.49 11.00 -11.72
C GLN A 202 13.62 9.74 -11.70
N GLY A 203 12.32 9.91 -11.95
CA GLY A 203 11.34 8.81 -11.98
C GLY A 203 10.86 8.32 -10.61
N ARG A 204 11.42 8.83 -9.50
CA ARG A 204 11.09 8.35 -8.15
C ARG A 204 9.82 8.93 -7.55
N GLY A 205 9.59 10.23 -7.75
CA GLY A 205 8.43 10.95 -7.25
C GLY A 205 7.18 10.79 -8.12
N LYS A 206 6.01 11.10 -7.55
CA LYS A 206 4.69 10.88 -8.18
C LYS A 206 4.41 9.42 -8.52
N PHE A 207 5.09 8.50 -7.84
CA PHE A 207 4.74 7.10 -7.84
C PHE A 207 3.39 6.92 -7.13
N SER A 208 2.67 5.86 -7.45
CA SER A 208 1.43 5.50 -6.75
C SER A 208 1.43 4.00 -6.57
N THR A 209 1.54 3.56 -5.32
CA THR A 209 1.51 2.14 -4.99
C THR A 209 0.21 1.51 -5.45
N HIS A 210 -0.92 2.21 -5.25
CA HIS A 210 -2.23 1.79 -5.74
C HIS A 210 -2.24 1.54 -7.25
N LYS A 211 -1.89 2.55 -8.07
CA LYS A 211 -1.89 2.41 -9.54
C LYS A 211 -0.93 1.33 -10.03
N PHE A 212 0.20 1.16 -9.36
CA PHE A 212 1.15 0.09 -9.68
C PHE A 212 0.54 -1.29 -9.39
N SER A 213 -0.10 -1.47 -8.22
CA SER A 213 -0.76 -2.72 -7.86
C SER A 213 -1.94 -3.06 -8.79
N GLU A 214 -2.74 -2.07 -9.19
CA GLU A 214 -3.84 -2.25 -10.14
C GLU A 214 -3.33 -2.63 -11.54
N LYS A 215 -2.29 -1.92 -12.03
CA LYS A 215 -1.72 -2.14 -13.37
C LYS A 215 -1.25 -3.58 -13.59
N TYR A 216 -0.76 -4.23 -12.52
CA TYR A 216 -0.20 -5.58 -12.57
C TYR A 216 -1.05 -6.60 -11.81
N GLU A 217 -2.29 -6.24 -11.44
CA GLU A 217 -3.25 -7.13 -10.77
C GLU A 217 -2.67 -7.82 -9.52
N LEU A 218 -1.87 -7.08 -8.75
CA LEU A 218 -1.19 -7.58 -7.55
C LEU A 218 -2.14 -7.81 -6.37
N GLY A 219 -3.38 -7.30 -6.46
CA GLY A 219 -4.36 -7.37 -5.39
C GLY A 219 -3.99 -6.50 -4.18
N LEU A 220 -4.27 -7.01 -2.98
CA LEU A 220 -3.97 -6.35 -1.72
C LEU A 220 -2.58 -6.73 -1.21
N PRO A 221 -1.91 -5.84 -0.42
CA PRO A 221 -0.65 -6.18 0.18
C PRO A 221 -0.84 -7.32 1.20
N VAL A 222 -0.03 -8.37 1.09
CA VAL A 222 -0.06 -9.51 2.01
C VAL A 222 0.68 -9.21 3.31
N ALA A 223 1.71 -8.35 3.27
CA ALA A 223 2.41 -7.92 4.46
C ALA A 223 2.86 -6.46 4.36
N GLY A 224 3.03 -5.80 5.50
CA GLY A 224 3.60 -4.45 5.52
C GLY A 224 4.13 -4.03 6.88
N ASN A 225 4.93 -2.97 6.88
CA ASN A 225 5.49 -2.34 8.07
C ASN A 225 5.95 -0.92 7.70
N PHE A 226 6.22 -0.06 8.67
CA PHE A 226 6.68 1.30 8.40
C PHE A 226 7.46 1.88 9.56
N PHE A 227 8.32 2.86 9.26
CA PHE A 227 9.00 3.71 10.25
C PHE A 227 8.78 5.17 9.89
N GLN A 228 9.23 6.07 10.77
CA GLN A 228 9.28 7.49 10.51
C GLN A 228 10.71 7.99 10.55
N ALA A 229 11.06 8.95 9.69
CA ALA A 229 12.36 9.61 9.74
C ALA A 229 12.23 11.11 9.50
N GLN A 230 13.11 11.88 10.12
CA GLN A 230 13.30 13.31 9.89
C GLN A 230 14.77 13.58 9.56
N PHE A 231 15.06 14.83 9.16
CA PHE A 231 16.38 15.23 8.72
C PHE A 231 17.49 14.90 9.74
N ASP A 232 18.64 14.46 9.24
CA ASP A 232 19.92 14.39 9.95
C ASP A 232 21.09 14.78 9.02
N ASP A 233 22.33 14.68 9.53
CA ASP A 233 23.54 15.08 8.81
C ASP A 233 23.97 14.11 7.67
N TYR A 234 23.30 12.97 7.50
CA TYR A 234 23.51 12.09 6.36
C TYR A 234 22.75 12.59 5.12
N VAL A 235 21.59 13.23 5.29
CA VAL A 235 20.75 13.69 4.16
C VAL A 235 21.52 14.55 3.14
N PRO A 236 22.35 15.54 3.53
CA PRO A 236 23.14 16.30 2.55
C PRO A 236 24.16 15.45 1.78
N LYS A 237 24.70 14.38 2.38
CA LYS A 237 25.60 13.43 1.71
C LYS A 237 24.84 12.64 0.65
N LEU A 238 23.62 12.21 0.97
CA LEU A 238 22.76 11.49 0.04
C LEU A 238 22.32 12.39 -1.13
N TYR A 239 21.98 13.66 -0.89
CA TYR A 239 21.65 14.58 -1.98
C TYR A 239 22.80 14.76 -2.99
N ARG A 240 24.05 14.84 -2.53
CA ARG A 240 25.22 14.86 -3.43
C ARG A 240 25.34 13.58 -4.26
N GLN A 241 25.10 12.41 -3.67
CA GLN A 241 25.07 11.14 -4.41
C GLN A 241 23.98 11.13 -5.50
N LEU A 242 22.87 11.80 -5.27
CA LEU A 242 21.72 11.87 -6.18
C LEU A 242 21.83 12.98 -7.24
N GLY A 243 22.98 13.67 -7.32
CA GLY A 243 23.21 14.74 -8.29
C GLY A 243 22.65 16.11 -7.89
N HIS A 244 22.15 16.26 -6.66
CA HIS A 244 21.69 17.55 -6.12
C HIS A 244 22.87 18.25 -5.44
N PHE A 245 23.54 19.11 -6.22
CA PHE A 245 24.77 19.77 -5.76
C PHE A 245 24.56 21.13 -5.10
N GLN A 246 23.39 21.76 -5.23
CA GLN A 246 23.14 23.09 -4.68
C GLN A 246 21.66 23.22 -4.27
N ASN A 247 21.41 23.82 -3.10
CA ASN A 247 20.10 24.27 -2.55
C ASN A 247 19.33 23.33 -1.59
N ALA A 248 20.03 22.71 -0.63
CA ALA A 248 19.37 22.10 0.55
C ALA A 248 19.97 22.56 1.90
N PHE A 249 20.56 23.76 1.93
CA PHE A 249 21.04 24.41 3.15
C PHE A 249 20.04 25.47 3.62
#